data_AF-A0A7S6WN27-F1
#
_entry.id   AF-A0A7S6WN27-F1
#
_cell.length_a   1.000
_cell.length_b   1.000
_cell.length_c   1.000
_cell.angle_alpha   90.00
_cell.angle_beta   90.00
_cell.angle_gamma   90.00
#
_symmetry.space_group_name_H-M   'P 1'
#
loop_
_entity.id
_entity.type
_entity.pdbx_description
1 polymer ?
#
loop_
_entity_poly.entity_id
_entity_poly.type
_entity_poly.pdbx_seq_one_letter_code
_entity_poly.pdbx_strand_id
1 'polypeptide(L)'
;MSGKILSCKIKVVNDKLVYLDIKTKEDSISFKARPKEYKTITGNTSLNPFGTGTVSDMKTVLALGRQIKNTIKNTIIEEMP
;
A
#
# COMPACT_ATOMS: atom_id res chain seq x y z
N MET A 1 -3.84 15.29 -6.70
CA MET A 1 -4.19 14.06 -7.45
C MET A 1 -5.71 13.92 -7.37
N SER A 2 -6.42 14.09 -8.48
CA SER A 2 -7.88 14.02 -8.58
C SER A 2 -8.23 13.08 -9.73
N GLY A 3 -9.13 12.12 -9.52
CA GLY A 3 -9.53 11.18 -10.58
C GLY A 3 -10.18 9.90 -10.03
N LYS A 4 -11.02 9.24 -10.84
CA LYS A 4 -11.66 7.97 -10.46
C LYS A 4 -10.57 6.91 -10.29
N ILE A 5 -10.56 6.24 -9.14
CA ILE A 5 -9.64 5.15 -8.87
C ILE A 5 -10.06 3.96 -9.73
N LEU A 6 -9.17 3.49 -10.59
CA LEU A 6 -9.41 2.34 -11.47
C LEU A 6 -9.08 1.02 -10.77
N SER A 7 -8.03 1.02 -9.94
CA SER A 7 -7.67 -0.17 -9.19
C SER A 7 -6.93 0.18 -7.90
N CYS A 8 -7.16 -0.64 -6.88
CA CYS A 8 -6.46 -0.62 -5.60
C CYS A 8 -5.96 -2.04 -5.33
N LYS A 9 -4.64 -2.21 -5.20
CA LYS A 9 -4.01 -3.50 -4.91
C LYS A 9 -3.25 -3.42 -3.59
N ILE A 10 -3.51 -4.39 -2.73
CA ILE A 10 -2.84 -4.54 -1.44
C ILE A 10 -2.03 -5.84 -1.48
N LYS A 11 -0.75 -5.78 -1.14
CA LYS A 11 0.10 -6.97 -0.97
C LYS A 11 0.74 -6.93 0.41
N VAL A 12 0.51 -8.00 1.19
CA VAL A 12 1.15 -8.21 2.48
C VAL A 12 2.11 -9.38 2.34
N VAL A 13 3.38 -9.19 2.70
CA VAL A 13 4.40 -10.26 2.66
C VAL A 13 4.89 -10.52 4.08
N ASN A 14 4.67 -11.76 4.55
CA ASN A 14 5.17 -12.29 5.82
C ASN A 14 4.95 -11.35 7.02
N ASP A 15 3.81 -10.65 7.05
CA ASP A 15 3.39 -9.67 8.08
C ASP A 15 4.34 -8.49 8.35
N LYS A 16 5.42 -8.38 7.58
CA LYS A 16 6.49 -7.40 7.79
C LYS A 16 6.61 -6.43 6.62
N LEU A 17 5.70 -6.46 5.66
CA LEU A 17 5.81 -5.66 4.46
C LEU A 17 4.43 -5.47 3.87
N VAL A 18 4.00 -4.22 3.76
CA VAL A 18 2.73 -3.85 3.16
C VAL A 18 3.00 -2.94 1.97
N TYR A 19 2.46 -3.35 0.83
CA TYR A 19 2.38 -2.55 -0.38
C TYR A 19 0.94 -2.18 -0.65
N LEU A 20 0.73 -0.92 -1.01
CA LEU A 20 -0.53 -0.42 -1.52
C LEU A 20 -0.26 0.33 -2.82
N ASP A 21 -0.79 -0.19 -3.92
CA ASP A 21 -0.74 0.45 -5.23
C ASP A 21 -2.13 0.95 -5.61
N ILE A 22 -2.23 2.25 -5.90
CA ILE A 22 -3.46 2.91 -6.34
C ILE A 22 -3.21 3.45 -7.74
N LYS A 23 -4.09 3.10 -8.67
CA LYS A 23 -3.98 3.52 -10.07
C LYS A 23 -5.22 4.30 -10.48
N THR A 24 -5.01 5.47 -11.06
CA THR A 24 -6.02 6.27 -11.75
C THR A 24 -5.80 6.15 -13.26
N LYS A 25 -6.61 6.86 -14.07
CA LYS A 25 -6.44 6.89 -15.52
C LYS A 25 -5.13 7.56 -15.93
N GLU A 26 -4.73 8.61 -15.22
CA GLU A 26 -3.61 9.47 -15.57
C GLU A 26 -2.32 9.07 -14.85
N ASP A 27 -2.42 8.48 -13.65
CA ASP A 27 -1.26 8.29 -12.79
C ASP A 27 -1.40 7.09 -11.83
N SER A 28 -0.32 6.76 -11.14
CA SER A 28 -0.28 5.73 -10.10
C SER A 28 0.54 6.18 -8.91
N ILE A 29 0.06 5.87 -7.70
CA ILE A 29 0.77 6.09 -6.45
C ILE A 29 0.97 4.77 -5.71
N SER A 30 2.18 4.58 -5.17
CA SER A 30 2.57 3.37 -4.45
C SER A 30 3.07 3.71 -3.04
N PHE A 31 2.45 3.11 -2.04
CA PHE A 31 2.89 3.17 -0.65
C PHE A 31 3.60 1.87 -0.25
N LYS A 32 4.74 2.00 0.42
CA LYS A 32 5.56 0.87 0.89
C LYS A 32 5.85 1.07 2.37
N ALA A 33 5.36 0.17 3.21
CA ALA A 33 5.62 0.17 4.64
C ALA A 33 6.33 -1.13 5.05
N ARG A 34 7.47 -0.99 5.73
CA ARG A 34 8.30 -2.10 6.23
C ARG A 34 8.96 -1.72 7.56
N PRO A 35 9.17 -2.65 8.50
CA PRO A 35 9.79 -2.38 9.79
C PRO A 35 11.26 -2.00 9.61
N LYS A 36 11.71 -1.06 10.45
CA LYS A 36 13.11 -0.60 10.54
C LYS A 36 14.11 -1.73 10.84
N GLU A 37 13.63 -2.84 11.41
CA GLU A 37 14.44 -3.94 11.93
C GLU A 37 14.82 -5.02 10.90
N TYR A 38 14.57 -4.82 9.60
CA TYR A 38 15.28 -5.61 8.58
C TYR A 38 16.77 -5.21 8.55
N LYS A 39 17.49 -5.66 9.58
CA LYS A 39 18.95 -5.55 9.76
C LYS A 39 19.69 -6.69 9.08
N THR A 40 19.01 -7.79 8.74
CA THR A 40 19.65 -8.96 8.13
C THR A 40 19.87 -8.72 6.64
N ILE A 41 20.98 -8.04 6.40
CA ILE A 41 21.70 -7.97 5.15
C ILE A 41 22.35 -9.35 4.94
N THR A 42 21.72 -10.24 4.16
CA THR A 42 22.49 -11.26 3.44
C THR A 42 23.03 -10.60 2.17
N GLY A 43 24.11 -9.81 2.30
CA GLY A 43 24.84 -9.20 1.17
C GLY A 43 25.11 -7.69 1.32
N ASN A 44 26.39 -7.32 1.44
CA ASN A 44 27.05 -6.06 1.83
C ASN A 44 26.49 -4.64 1.42
N THR A 45 25.25 -4.48 0.95
CA THR A 45 24.77 -3.20 0.38
C THR A 45 23.27 -2.94 0.57
N SER A 46 22.75 -2.79 1.80
CA SER A 46 21.44 -2.12 1.94
C SER A 46 21.16 -1.49 3.31
N LEU A 47 21.95 -0.50 3.70
CA LEU A 47 21.40 0.63 4.45
C LEU A 47 20.56 1.44 3.45
N ASN A 48 19.24 1.27 3.45
CA ASN A 48 18.33 2.07 2.64
C ASN A 48 17.66 3.14 3.53
N PRO A 49 18.14 4.40 3.50
CA PRO A 49 17.64 5.48 4.33
C PRO A 49 16.23 6.00 3.94
N PHE A 50 15.61 5.50 2.86
CA PHE A 50 14.41 6.09 2.26
C PHE A 50 13.10 5.29 2.43
N GLY A 51 12.94 4.55 3.53
CA GLY A 51 11.64 3.94 3.78
C GLY A 51 11.66 2.92 4.89
N THR A 52 11.67 3.41 6.12
CA THR A 52 11.44 2.60 7.32
C THR A 52 10.18 3.11 7.99
N GLY A 53 9.15 2.29 8.03
CA GLY A 53 7.94 2.52 8.82
C GLY A 53 7.99 1.70 10.11
N THR A 54 7.16 2.06 11.06
CA THR A 54 6.84 1.26 12.24
C THR A 54 5.80 0.20 11.89
N VAL A 55 5.55 -0.72 12.82
CA VAL A 55 4.39 -1.63 12.73
C VAL A 55 3.08 -0.85 12.66
N SER A 56 3.01 0.32 13.31
CA SER A 56 1.86 1.20 13.24
C SER A 56 1.65 1.72 11.81
N ASP A 57 2.71 2.17 11.15
CA ASP A 57 2.62 2.67 9.76
C ASP A 57 2.15 1.58 8.80
N MET A 58 2.62 0.34 8.99
CA MET A 58 2.13 -0.82 8.22
C MET A 58 0.63 -1.06 8.42
N LYS A 59 0.16 -1.00 9.66
CA LYS A 59 -1.28 -1.12 9.98
C LYS A 59 -2.08 0.00 9.34
N THR A 60 -1.58 1.24 9.36
CA THR A 60 -2.22 2.39 8.73
C THR A 60 -2.34 2.23 7.22
N VAL A 61 -1.25 1.83 6.54
CA VAL A 61 -1.28 1.60 5.08
C VAL A 61 -2.25 0.46 4.72
N LEU A 62 -2.27 -0.62 5.51
CA LEU A 62 -3.20 -1.72 5.31
C LEU A 62 -4.66 -1.29 5.51
N ALA A 63 -4.94 -0.52 6.56
CA ALA A 63 -6.28 0.00 6.84
C ALA A 63 -6.75 0.94 5.73
N LEU A 64 -5.89 1.86 5.28
CA LEU A 64 -6.18 2.79 4.19
C LEU A 64 -6.48 2.03 2.89
N GLY A 65 -5.66 1.03 2.54
CA GLY A 65 -5.91 0.20 1.36
C GLY A 65 -7.26 -0.51 1.42
N ARG A 66 -7.63 -1.07 2.58
CA ARG A 66 -8.93 -1.72 2.80
C ARG A 66 -10.10 -0.75 2.68
N GLN A 67 -9.98 0.44 3.26
CA GLN A 67 -10.99 1.49 3.14
C GLN A 67 -11.21 1.87 1.68
N ILE A 68 -10.15 2.18 0.95
CA ILE A 68 -10.22 2.53 -0.48
C ILE A 68 -10.85 1.40 -1.30
N LYS A 69 -10.44 0.15 -1.06
CA LYS A 69 -10.99 -1.02 -1.78
C LYS A 69 -12.48 -1.20 -1.50
N ASN A 70 -12.93 -0.98 -0.26
CA ASN A 70 -14.34 -1.06 0.11
C ASN A 70 -15.15 0.07 -0.53
N THR A 71 -14.63 1.30 -0.54
CA THR A 71 -15.28 2.42 -1.23
C THR A 71 -15.47 2.13 -2.71
N ILE A 72 -14.43 1.66 -3.41
CA ILE A 72 -14.52 1.30 -4.83
C ILE A 72 -15.56 0.19 -5.06
N LYS A 73 -15.56 -0.84 -4.21
CA LYS A 73 -16.52 -1.95 -4.34
C LYS A 73 -17.97 -1.47 -4.14
N ASN A 74 -18.22 -0.63 -3.15
CA ASN A 74 -19.56 -0.11 -2.87
C ASN A 74 -20.04 0.84 -3.99
N THR A 75 -19.16 1.68 -4.54
CA THR A 75 -19.48 2.52 -5.70
C THR A 75 -19.83 1.67 -6.93
N ILE A 76 -19.15 0.54 -7.16
CA ILE A 76 -19.51 -0.36 -8.27
C ILE A 76 -20.90 -1.00 -8.06
N ILE A 77 -21.27 -1.33 -6.82
CA ILE A 77 -22.58 -1.91 -6.51
C ILE A 77 -23.70 -0.87 -6.68
N GLU A 78 -23.47 0.38 -6.31
CA GLU A 78 -24.44 1.48 -6.52
C GLU A 78 -24.56 1.92 -8.00
N GLU A 79 -23.57 1.61 -8.84
CA GLU A 79 -23.60 1.86 -10.29
C GLU A 79 -24.23 0.70 -11.10
N MET A 80 -24.67 -0.40 -10.46
CA MET A 80 -25.40 -1.50 -11.13
C MET A 80 -26.92 -1.35 -10.91
N PRO A 81 -27.75 -1.28 -11.99
CA PRO A 81 -29.19 -1.05 -11.91
C PRO A 81 -29.98 -2.22 -11.31
#